data_AF-A0A7V4CTF1-F1
#
_entry.id   AF-A0A7V4CTF1-F1
#
_cell.length_a   1.000
_cell.length_b   1.000
_cell.length_c   1.000
_cell.angle_alpha   90.00
_cell.angle_beta   90.00
_cell.angle_gamma   90.00
#
_symmetry.space_group_name_H-M   'P 1'
#
loop_
_entity.id
_entity.type
_entity.pdbx_description
1 polymer ?
#
loop_
_entity_poly.entity_id
_entity_poly.type
_entity_poly.pdbx_seq_one_letter_code
_entity_poly.pdbx_strand_id
1 'polypeptide(L)'
;MQDLTLRIKSIIKKYFTERKADKLKTDGFEEIKTIIKRYGGFWKDYKNELNALINQVQNDLLKDFQQGHGTTIQNTLKAELNKIIQREQTIFSNNAKKAQTIIAKSLEESAAQGKDWESIVRRSLQKLNYEERHINTEIETTKAALNNLKRFKDFDQIEREDLHLRYEGPEPERNFCSIHYNKIYKLEDVEKMTNDFGQPAFTYCGGYNCRHRWVPVFGKMEEANKLFIHESWQNKLEDASKREKEIFLKEKDTAIQLSKLGYKTELNYELRKMYNKDTDIIVEGKYTQLKHPNEKSNRGIKNALNPKQADNIIIQIANDIDTKQANEIKSFIRRHPEKKVFIFSRFKNQLREIK
;
A
#
# COMPACT_ATOMS: atom_id res chain seq x y z
N MET A 1 -49.38 -5.34 -38.84
CA MET A 1 -48.14 -6.14 -38.68
C MET A 1 -47.57 -6.05 -37.26
N GLN A 2 -47.29 -4.86 -36.71
CA GLN A 2 -46.71 -4.73 -35.36
C GLN A 2 -47.53 -5.42 -34.24
N ASP A 3 -48.87 -5.32 -34.27
CA ASP A 3 -49.75 -5.99 -33.31
C ASP A 3 -49.68 -7.53 -33.40
N LEU A 4 -49.57 -8.08 -34.62
CA LEU A 4 -49.39 -9.52 -34.85
C LEU A 4 -48.07 -10.00 -34.25
N THR A 5 -46.96 -9.28 -34.51
CA THR A 5 -45.64 -9.61 -33.96
C THR A 5 -45.63 -9.61 -32.43
N LEU A 6 -46.30 -8.65 -31.79
CA LEU A 6 -46.41 -8.59 -30.32
C LEU A 6 -47.18 -9.78 -29.74
N ARG A 7 -48.27 -10.19 -30.38
CA ARG A 7 -49.05 -11.36 -29.95
C ARG A 7 -48.29 -12.66 -30.11
N ILE A 8 -47.54 -12.82 -31.21
CA ILE A 8 -46.66 -13.98 -31.41
C ILE A 8 -45.57 -14.02 -30.34
N LYS A 9 -44.91 -12.90 -30.05
CA LYS A 9 -43.92 -12.81 -28.96
C LYS A 9 -44.52 -13.14 -27.59
N SER A 10 -45.75 -12.71 -27.31
CA SER A 10 -46.45 -13.01 -26.05
C SER A 10 -46.71 -14.51 -25.89
N ILE A 11 -47.16 -15.20 -26.95
CA ILE A 11 -47.33 -16.66 -26.93
C ILE A 11 -45.99 -17.37 -26.70
N ILE A 12 -44.95 -16.99 -27.44
CA ILE A 12 -43.61 -17.59 -27.25
C ILE A 12 -43.15 -17.38 -25.80
N LYS A 13 -43.24 -16.13 -25.29
CA LYS A 13 -42.83 -15.78 -23.92
C LYS A 13 -43.57 -16.63 -22.88
N LYS A 14 -44.89 -16.80 -23.03
CA LYS A 14 -45.74 -17.64 -22.16
C LYS A 14 -45.20 -19.08 -22.05
N TYR A 15 -44.91 -19.74 -23.17
CA TYR A 15 -44.41 -21.12 -23.18
C TYR A 15 -43.02 -21.25 -22.52
N PHE A 16 -42.13 -20.27 -22.72
CA PHE A 16 -40.84 -20.26 -22.02
C PHE A 16 -40.99 -20.00 -20.51
N THR A 17 -41.86 -19.05 -20.10
CA THR A 17 -42.06 -18.74 -18.67
C THR A 17 -42.76 -19.87 -17.90
N GLU A 18 -43.65 -20.63 -18.55
CA GLU A 18 -44.34 -21.79 -17.96
C GLU A 18 -43.48 -23.07 -17.96
N ARG A 19 -42.22 -23.02 -18.39
CA ARG A 19 -41.32 -24.19 -18.55
C ARG A 19 -41.86 -25.26 -19.51
N LYS A 20 -42.61 -24.84 -20.54
CA LYS A 20 -43.19 -25.71 -21.59
C LYS A 20 -42.56 -25.45 -22.95
N ALA A 21 -41.27 -25.09 -22.99
CA ALA A 21 -40.58 -24.73 -24.23
C ALA A 21 -40.54 -25.90 -25.26
N ASP A 22 -40.57 -27.14 -24.77
CA ASP A 22 -40.72 -28.36 -25.56
C ASP A 22 -42.06 -28.40 -26.33
N LYS A 23 -43.14 -27.93 -25.70
CA LYS A 23 -44.50 -27.85 -26.29
C LYS A 23 -44.70 -26.67 -27.23
N LEU A 24 -43.73 -25.75 -27.35
CA LEU A 24 -43.83 -24.61 -28.26
C LEU A 24 -43.95 -25.06 -29.71
N LYS A 25 -43.22 -26.12 -30.10
CA LYS A 25 -43.21 -26.63 -31.49
C LYS A 25 -44.52 -27.31 -31.91
N THR A 26 -45.32 -27.78 -30.95
CA THR A 26 -46.62 -28.41 -31.21
C THR A 26 -47.74 -27.41 -30.91
N ASP A 27 -48.04 -27.21 -29.63
CA ASP A 27 -49.23 -26.52 -29.16
C ASP A 27 -49.10 -25.01 -29.43
N GLY A 28 -47.92 -24.45 -29.17
CA GLY A 28 -47.65 -23.03 -29.39
C GLY A 28 -47.64 -22.66 -30.87
N PHE A 29 -47.17 -23.55 -31.75
CA PHE A 29 -47.20 -23.30 -33.20
C PHE A 29 -48.62 -23.34 -33.76
N GLU A 30 -49.50 -24.21 -33.24
CA GLU A 30 -50.92 -24.17 -33.61
C GLU A 30 -51.63 -22.89 -33.12
N GLU A 31 -51.29 -22.41 -31.92
CA GLU A 31 -51.78 -21.13 -31.41
C GLU A 31 -51.32 -19.96 -32.30
N ILE A 32 -50.05 -19.94 -32.68
CA ILE A 32 -49.46 -18.93 -33.57
C ILE A 32 -50.07 -18.99 -34.97
N LYS A 33 -50.25 -20.19 -35.56
CA LYS A 33 -50.93 -20.38 -36.86
C LYS A 33 -52.35 -19.83 -36.83
N THR A 34 -53.09 -20.11 -35.76
CA THR A 34 -54.46 -19.62 -35.56
C THR A 34 -54.49 -18.09 -35.55
N ILE A 35 -53.54 -17.44 -34.88
CA ILE A 35 -53.42 -15.99 -34.88
C ILE A 35 -53.06 -15.46 -36.27
N ILE A 36 -52.04 -16.01 -36.95
CA ILE A 36 -51.64 -15.56 -38.29
C ILE A 36 -52.83 -15.62 -39.26
N LYS A 37 -53.61 -16.71 -39.22
CA LYS A 37 -54.82 -16.88 -40.06
C LYS A 37 -55.88 -15.83 -39.76
N ARG A 38 -56.11 -15.48 -38.48
CA ARG A 38 -57.07 -14.42 -38.09
C ARG A 38 -56.68 -13.04 -38.63
N TYR A 39 -55.39 -12.80 -38.85
CA TYR A 39 -54.88 -11.56 -39.44
C TYR A 39 -54.75 -11.64 -40.97
N GLY A 40 -55.30 -12.68 -41.60
CA GLY A 40 -55.28 -12.85 -43.06
C GLY A 40 -53.93 -13.28 -43.64
N GLY A 41 -52.96 -13.70 -42.82
CA GLY A 41 -51.64 -14.12 -43.28
C GLY A 41 -51.55 -15.62 -43.60
N PHE A 42 -50.55 -15.99 -44.41
CA PHE A 42 -50.22 -17.39 -44.68
C PHE A 42 -49.04 -17.86 -43.84
N TRP A 43 -49.18 -19.01 -43.17
CA TRP A 43 -48.14 -19.59 -42.30
C TRP A 43 -46.76 -19.71 -42.95
N LYS A 44 -46.71 -20.02 -44.25
CA LYS A 44 -45.46 -20.23 -44.99
C LYS A 44 -44.58 -18.97 -44.98
N ASP A 45 -45.19 -17.79 -45.00
CA ASP A 45 -44.49 -16.50 -45.07
C ASP A 45 -43.84 -16.13 -43.73
N TYR A 46 -44.37 -16.66 -42.63
CA TYR A 46 -43.93 -16.35 -41.28
C TYR A 46 -42.96 -17.37 -40.68
N LYS A 47 -42.66 -18.48 -41.36
CA LYS A 47 -41.81 -19.54 -40.82
C LYS A 47 -40.40 -19.03 -40.45
N ASN A 48 -39.81 -18.19 -41.31
CA ASN A 48 -38.48 -17.62 -41.09
C ASN A 48 -38.51 -16.51 -40.02
N GLU A 49 -39.54 -15.67 -40.05
CA GLU A 49 -39.75 -14.60 -39.06
C GLU A 49 -39.99 -15.20 -37.66
N LEU A 50 -40.69 -16.33 -37.56
CA LEU A 50 -40.96 -17.00 -36.30
C LEU A 50 -39.68 -17.49 -35.61
N ASN A 51 -38.73 -18.06 -36.35
CA ASN A 51 -37.44 -18.44 -35.78
C ASN A 51 -36.68 -17.22 -35.23
N ALA A 52 -36.72 -16.09 -35.94
CA ALA A 52 -36.12 -14.84 -35.46
C ALA A 52 -36.82 -14.33 -34.18
N LEU A 53 -38.15 -14.40 -34.12
CA LEU A 53 -38.94 -14.01 -32.94
C LEU A 53 -38.69 -14.93 -31.74
N ILE A 54 -38.54 -16.24 -31.96
CA ILE A 54 -38.18 -17.20 -30.91
C ILE A 54 -36.81 -16.85 -30.32
N ASN A 55 -35.81 -16.64 -31.17
CA ASN A 55 -34.46 -16.26 -30.72
C ASN A 55 -34.46 -14.92 -29.99
N GLN A 56 -35.27 -13.95 -30.45
CA GLN A 56 -35.40 -12.66 -29.78
C GLN A 56 -36.00 -12.82 -28.38
N VAL A 57 -37.11 -13.55 -28.24
CA VAL A 57 -37.75 -13.78 -26.93
C VAL A 57 -36.84 -14.57 -25.99
N GLN A 58 -36.07 -15.55 -26.51
CA GLN A 58 -35.06 -16.26 -25.71
C GLN A 58 -33.97 -15.32 -25.19
N ASN A 59 -33.44 -14.43 -26.05
CA ASN A 59 -32.42 -13.45 -25.65
C ASN A 59 -32.96 -12.42 -24.65
N ASP A 60 -34.20 -11.96 -24.83
CA ASP A 60 -34.84 -11.02 -23.91
C ASP A 60 -35.07 -11.69 -22.54
N LEU A 61 -35.56 -12.92 -22.50
CA LEU A 61 -35.71 -13.69 -21.26
C LEU A 61 -34.36 -14.00 -20.59
N LEU A 62 -33.31 -14.26 -21.37
CA LEU A 62 -31.96 -14.45 -20.83
C LEU A 62 -31.42 -13.17 -20.19
N LYS A 63 -31.64 -12.01 -20.81
CA LYS A 63 -31.29 -10.70 -20.24
C LYS A 63 -32.10 -10.42 -18.98
N ASP A 64 -33.41 -10.63 -19.00
CA ASP A 64 -34.30 -10.48 -17.83
C ASP A 64 -33.82 -11.38 -16.68
N PHE A 65 -33.42 -12.63 -16.99
CA PHE A 65 -32.88 -13.58 -16.01
C PHE A 65 -31.53 -13.12 -15.43
N GLN A 66 -30.60 -12.69 -16.28
CA GLN A 66 -29.29 -12.18 -15.87
C GLN A 66 -29.42 -10.91 -15.01
N GLN A 67 -30.37 -10.03 -15.34
CA GLN A 67 -30.62 -8.78 -14.64
C GLN A 67 -31.39 -8.98 -13.32
N GLY A 68 -32.37 -9.89 -13.28
CA GLY A 68 -33.25 -10.11 -12.12
C GLY A 68 -32.75 -11.13 -11.09
N HIS A 69 -32.14 -12.25 -11.52
CA HIS A 69 -31.67 -13.30 -10.62
C HIS A 69 -30.18 -13.23 -10.30
N GLY A 70 -29.36 -12.69 -11.21
CA GLY A 70 -27.93 -12.52 -10.98
C GLY A 70 -27.64 -11.57 -9.81
N THR A 71 -28.31 -10.41 -9.78
CA THR A 71 -28.09 -9.38 -8.77
C THR A 71 -28.62 -9.76 -7.39
N THR A 72 -29.82 -10.33 -7.30
CA THR A 72 -30.43 -10.68 -6.01
C THR A 72 -29.68 -11.82 -5.32
N ILE A 73 -29.39 -12.92 -6.03
CA ILE A 73 -28.66 -14.06 -5.46
C ILE A 73 -27.22 -13.67 -5.12
N GLN A 74 -26.54 -12.88 -5.97
CA GLN A 74 -25.20 -12.37 -5.67
C GLN A 74 -25.21 -11.43 -4.47
N ASN A 75 -26.22 -10.57 -4.32
CA ASN A 75 -26.34 -9.67 -3.18
C ASN A 75 -26.62 -10.44 -1.89
N THR A 76 -27.50 -11.45 -1.91
CA THR A 76 -27.75 -12.32 -0.76
C THR A 76 -26.50 -13.12 -0.39
N LEU A 77 -25.81 -13.73 -1.36
CA LEU A 77 -24.55 -14.45 -1.12
C LEU A 77 -23.46 -13.53 -0.58
N LYS A 78 -23.32 -12.31 -1.13
CA LYS A 78 -22.39 -11.30 -0.65
C LYS A 78 -22.72 -10.86 0.77
N ALA A 79 -24.00 -10.69 1.10
CA ALA A 79 -24.44 -10.35 2.45
C ALA A 79 -24.13 -11.47 3.45
N GLU A 80 -24.42 -12.73 3.11
CA GLU A 80 -24.09 -13.89 3.96
C GLU A 80 -22.58 -14.09 4.10
N LEU A 81 -21.80 -13.93 3.02
CA LEU A 81 -20.34 -13.97 3.07
C LEU A 81 -19.79 -12.87 3.99
N ASN A 82 -20.33 -11.65 3.89
CA ASN A 82 -19.94 -10.55 4.78
C ASN A 82 -20.29 -10.86 6.25
N LYS A 83 -21.44 -11.49 6.53
CA LYS A 83 -21.77 -11.93 7.89
C LYS A 83 -20.79 -12.97 8.41
N ILE A 84 -20.40 -13.94 7.58
CA ILE A 84 -19.38 -14.95 7.92
C ILE A 84 -18.05 -14.25 8.20
N ILE A 85 -17.59 -13.37 7.31
CA ILE A 85 -16.35 -12.60 7.49
C ILE A 85 -16.38 -11.81 8.80
N GLN A 86 -17.48 -11.10 9.09
CA GLN A 86 -17.63 -10.33 10.33
C GLN A 86 -17.62 -11.22 11.58
N ARG A 87 -18.29 -12.37 11.53
CA ARG A 87 -18.29 -13.37 12.61
C ARG A 87 -16.89 -13.91 12.86
N GLU A 88 -16.18 -14.31 11.80
CA GLU A 88 -14.81 -14.81 11.89
C GLU A 88 -13.84 -13.75 12.41
N GLN A 89 -13.96 -12.50 11.94
CA GLN A 89 -13.18 -11.36 12.46
C GLN A 89 -13.43 -11.14 13.96
N THR A 90 -14.68 -11.29 14.41
CA THR A 90 -15.04 -11.16 15.84
C THR A 90 -14.45 -12.30 16.67
N ILE A 91 -14.56 -13.54 16.18
CA ILE A 91 -13.96 -14.73 16.84
C ILE A 91 -12.44 -14.56 16.93
N PHE A 92 -11.80 -14.16 15.82
CA PHE A 92 -10.36 -13.92 15.77
C PHE A 92 -9.93 -12.82 16.75
N SER A 93 -10.63 -11.68 16.79
CA SER A 93 -10.35 -10.59 17.73
C SER A 93 -10.48 -11.04 19.19
N ASN A 94 -11.53 -11.81 19.51
CA ASN A 94 -11.73 -12.35 20.85
C ASN A 94 -10.65 -13.36 21.24
N ASN A 95 -10.25 -14.22 20.30
CA ASN A 95 -9.17 -15.18 20.50
C ASN A 95 -7.82 -14.48 20.70
N ALA A 96 -7.49 -13.49 19.86
CA ALA A 96 -6.29 -12.66 20.02
C ALA A 96 -6.25 -11.95 21.38
N LYS A 97 -7.37 -11.34 21.82
CA LYS A 97 -7.47 -10.73 23.16
C LYS A 97 -7.26 -11.74 24.29
N LYS A 98 -7.82 -12.95 24.17
CA LYS A 98 -7.61 -14.04 25.14
C LYS A 98 -6.14 -14.46 25.18
N ALA A 99 -5.52 -14.64 24.01
CA ALA A 99 -4.10 -15.00 23.91
C ALA A 99 -3.21 -13.92 24.55
N GLN A 100 -3.45 -12.65 24.23
CA GLN A 100 -2.75 -11.51 24.85
C GLN A 100 -2.93 -11.47 26.37
N THR A 101 -4.13 -11.74 26.87
CA THR A 101 -4.39 -11.81 28.32
C THR A 101 -3.61 -12.95 28.97
N ILE A 102 -3.53 -14.11 28.32
CA ILE A 102 -2.73 -15.24 28.79
C ILE A 102 -1.25 -14.90 28.80
N ILE A 103 -0.76 -14.25 27.74
CA ILE A 103 0.64 -13.85 27.63
C ILE A 103 0.99 -12.85 28.73
N ALA A 104 0.17 -11.81 28.94
CA ALA A 104 0.36 -10.83 30.00
C ALA A 104 0.44 -11.48 31.39
N LYS A 105 -0.53 -12.34 31.73
CA LYS A 105 -0.52 -13.09 32.99
C LYS A 105 0.69 -14.01 33.13
N SER A 106 1.11 -14.64 32.04
CA SER A 106 2.29 -15.53 32.05
C SER A 106 3.58 -14.76 32.30
N LEU A 107 3.68 -13.53 31.77
CA LEU A 107 4.80 -12.62 32.04
C LEU A 107 4.81 -12.15 33.50
N GLU A 108 3.64 -11.80 34.06
CA GLU A 108 3.49 -11.44 35.48
C GLU A 108 3.88 -12.61 36.40
N GLU A 109 3.39 -13.81 36.13
CA GLU A 109 3.73 -15.02 36.89
C GLU A 109 5.22 -15.35 36.81
N SER A 110 5.82 -15.21 35.61
CA SER A 110 7.24 -15.39 35.39
C SER A 110 8.08 -14.40 36.21
N ALA A 111 7.72 -13.12 36.19
CA ALA A 111 8.39 -12.08 36.97
C ALA A 111 8.29 -12.33 38.48
N ALA A 112 7.14 -12.80 38.98
CA ALA A 112 6.94 -13.07 40.39
C ALA A 112 7.64 -14.35 40.89
N GLN A 113 7.73 -15.39 40.05
CA GLN A 113 8.15 -16.73 40.47
C GLN A 113 9.52 -17.15 39.89
N GLY A 114 10.14 -16.35 39.02
CA GLY A 114 11.39 -16.68 38.33
C GLY A 114 11.26 -17.83 37.33
N LYS A 115 10.04 -18.12 36.85
CA LYS A 115 9.77 -19.21 35.91
C LYS A 115 9.91 -18.75 34.47
N ASP A 116 10.19 -19.68 33.55
CA ASP A 116 10.16 -19.39 32.11
C ASP A 116 8.72 -19.08 31.64
N TRP A 117 8.49 -17.84 31.18
CA TRP A 117 7.18 -17.40 30.72
C TRP A 117 6.74 -18.14 29.45
N GLU A 118 7.67 -18.57 28.58
CA GLU A 118 7.35 -19.25 27.32
C GLU A 118 6.64 -20.59 27.59
N SER A 119 7.17 -21.36 28.55
CA SER A 119 6.58 -22.61 29.02
C SER A 119 5.21 -22.43 29.69
N ILE A 120 4.97 -21.28 30.35
CA ILE A 120 3.66 -20.95 30.95
C ILE A 120 2.65 -20.60 29.85
N VAL A 121 3.04 -19.73 28.90
CA VAL A 121 2.22 -19.36 27.74
C VAL A 121 1.85 -20.58 26.93
N ARG A 122 2.83 -21.41 26.57
CA ARG A 122 2.62 -22.63 25.77
C ARG A 122 1.58 -23.54 26.40
N ARG A 123 1.74 -23.89 27.68
CA ARG A 123 0.78 -24.74 28.42
C ARG A 123 -0.62 -24.09 28.49
N SER A 124 -0.69 -22.78 28.68
CA SER A 124 -1.96 -22.06 28.83
C SER A 124 -2.72 -21.95 27.50
N LEU A 125 -2.02 -21.69 26.40
CA LEU A 125 -2.61 -21.66 25.06
C LEU A 125 -2.99 -23.06 24.55
N GLN A 126 -2.20 -24.09 24.87
CA GLN A 126 -2.54 -25.49 24.57
C GLN A 126 -3.84 -25.93 25.25
N LYS A 127 -4.10 -25.49 26.50
CA LYS A 127 -5.39 -25.72 27.19
C LYS A 127 -6.59 -25.08 26.48
N LEU A 128 -6.36 -24.08 25.63
CA LEU A 128 -7.38 -23.46 24.79
C LEU A 128 -7.44 -24.06 23.37
N ASN A 129 -6.78 -25.21 23.14
CA ASN A 129 -6.70 -25.89 21.85
C ASN A 129 -6.05 -25.05 20.73
N TYR A 130 -5.13 -24.14 21.06
CA TYR A 130 -4.31 -23.49 20.04
C TYR A 130 -3.33 -24.49 19.43
N GLU A 131 -3.21 -24.47 18.10
CA GLU A 131 -2.20 -25.24 17.39
C GLU A 131 -0.79 -24.72 17.71
N GLU A 132 0.18 -25.64 17.78
CA GLU A 132 1.57 -25.35 18.16
C GLU A 132 2.21 -24.24 17.29
N ARG A 133 1.89 -24.20 16.00
CA ARG A 133 2.36 -23.14 15.09
C ARG A 133 1.88 -21.74 15.49
N HIS A 134 0.64 -21.61 15.96
CA HIS A 134 0.08 -20.33 16.39
C HIS A 134 0.70 -19.91 17.72
N ILE A 135 0.89 -20.87 18.64
CA ILE A 135 1.57 -20.64 19.91
C ILE A 135 3.00 -20.11 19.67
N ASN A 136 3.75 -20.76 18.77
CA ASN A 136 5.11 -20.32 18.42
C ASN A 136 5.11 -18.90 17.83
N THR A 137 4.13 -18.58 16.97
CA THR A 137 4.01 -17.25 16.38
C THR A 137 3.76 -16.17 17.45
N GLU A 138 2.88 -16.44 18.41
CA GLU A 138 2.61 -15.53 19.52
C GLU A 138 3.82 -15.35 20.46
N ILE A 139 4.53 -16.45 20.76
CA ILE A 139 5.76 -16.41 21.57
C ILE A 139 6.84 -15.57 20.88
N GLU A 140 7.15 -15.85 19.60
CA GLU A 140 8.19 -15.13 18.87
C GLU A 140 7.83 -13.65 18.66
N THR A 141 6.55 -13.35 18.39
CA THR A 141 6.07 -11.97 18.32
C THR A 141 6.21 -11.26 19.68
N THR A 142 5.91 -11.94 20.78
CA THR A 142 6.05 -11.40 22.14
C THR A 142 7.53 -11.20 22.50
N LYS A 143 8.42 -12.11 22.13
CA LYS A 143 9.88 -11.93 22.30
C LYS A 143 10.38 -10.70 21.57
N ALA A 144 9.97 -10.51 20.32
CA ALA A 144 10.34 -9.33 19.54
C ALA A 144 9.85 -8.04 20.21
N ALA A 145 8.61 -8.03 20.70
CA ALA A 145 8.02 -6.93 21.46
C ALA A 145 8.80 -6.63 22.75
N LEU A 146 9.11 -7.64 23.57
CA LEU A 146 9.88 -7.49 24.80
C LEU A 146 11.31 -7.01 24.53
N ASN A 147 11.95 -7.51 23.47
CA ASN A 147 13.27 -7.03 23.05
C ASN A 147 13.25 -5.56 22.63
N ASN A 148 12.19 -5.11 21.95
CA ASN A 148 12.00 -3.70 21.63
C ASN A 148 11.79 -2.88 22.91
N LEU A 149 10.89 -3.29 23.81
CA LEU A 149 10.67 -2.60 25.09
C LEU A 149 11.93 -2.51 25.95
N LYS A 150 12.74 -3.57 25.99
CA LYS A 150 14.02 -3.55 26.69
C LYS A 150 14.95 -2.50 26.11
N ARG A 151 15.10 -2.46 24.78
CA ARG A 151 15.89 -1.41 24.11
C ARG A 151 15.40 -0.01 24.47
N PHE A 152 14.08 0.19 24.51
CA PHE A 152 13.50 1.48 24.91
C PHE A 152 13.78 1.84 26.36
N LYS A 153 13.71 0.88 27.28
CA LYS A 153 14.11 1.11 28.68
C LYS A 153 15.59 1.49 28.79
N ASP A 154 16.44 0.92 27.95
CA ASP A 154 17.84 1.31 27.86
C ASP A 154 17.99 2.75 27.29
N PHE A 155 16.99 3.25 26.55
CA PHE A 155 16.93 4.63 26.05
C PHE A 155 16.30 5.62 27.03
N ASP A 156 15.36 5.22 27.89
CA ASP A 156 14.76 6.10 28.91
C ASP A 156 15.81 6.65 29.89
N GLN A 157 16.96 5.97 30.03
CA GLN A 157 18.11 6.47 30.80
C GLN A 157 18.85 7.62 30.11
N ILE A 158 18.53 7.88 28.84
CA ILE A 158 19.10 8.90 27.99
C ILE A 158 18.03 9.99 27.87
N GLU A 159 17.85 10.80 28.93
CA GLU A 159 16.99 11.99 28.90
C GLU A 159 17.55 13.01 27.90
N ARG A 160 17.20 12.83 26.63
CA ARG A 160 17.73 13.61 25.52
C ARG A 160 16.60 14.05 24.62
N GLU A 161 16.38 15.37 24.58
CA GLU A 161 15.50 16.02 23.61
C GLU A 161 15.91 15.73 22.16
N ASP A 162 17.13 15.24 21.94
CA ASP A 162 17.69 14.83 20.65
C ASP A 162 17.52 13.33 20.30
N LEU A 163 16.83 12.55 21.14
CA LEU A 163 16.53 11.14 20.83
C LEU A 163 15.42 11.01 19.79
N HIS A 164 15.76 10.41 18.65
CA HIS A 164 14.82 10.08 17.59
C HIS A 164 14.92 8.59 17.25
N LEU A 165 13.91 8.07 16.55
CA LEU A 165 13.84 6.66 16.17
C LEU A 165 13.80 6.51 14.66
N ARG A 166 14.72 5.72 14.11
CA ARG A 166 14.67 5.26 12.73
C ARG A 166 14.05 3.88 12.64
N TYR A 167 13.18 3.67 11.66
CA TYR A 167 12.64 2.34 11.35
C TYR A 167 13.56 1.57 10.41
N GLU A 168 14.29 0.58 10.90
CA GLU A 168 15.26 -0.19 10.11
C GLU A 168 14.92 -1.68 10.05
N GLY A 169 15.37 -2.36 9.00
CA GLY A 169 15.15 -3.80 8.83
C GLY A 169 15.54 -4.31 7.43
N PRO A 170 15.19 -5.57 7.12
CA PRO A 170 15.29 -6.11 5.76
C PRO A 170 14.32 -5.38 4.81
N GLU A 171 14.32 -5.72 3.52
CA GLU A 171 13.38 -5.14 2.56
C GLU A 171 11.92 -5.29 3.04
N PRO A 172 11.12 -4.21 2.99
CA PRO A 172 9.78 -4.22 3.57
C PRO A 172 8.80 -5.04 2.71
N GLU A 173 8.08 -5.96 3.37
CA GLU A 173 7.05 -6.81 2.75
C GLU A 173 5.62 -6.30 3.01
N ARG A 174 5.45 -5.39 4.00
CA ARG A 174 4.16 -4.89 4.46
C ARG A 174 3.99 -3.42 4.15
N ASN A 175 2.73 -2.96 4.12
CA ASN A 175 2.41 -1.57 3.82
C ASN A 175 2.97 -0.62 4.89
N PHE A 176 2.74 -0.91 6.18
CA PHE A 176 3.34 -0.15 7.28
C PHE A 176 4.87 -0.11 7.15
N CYS A 177 5.51 -1.28 7.00
CA CYS A 177 6.97 -1.35 6.87
C CYS A 177 7.46 -0.50 5.70
N SER A 178 6.80 -0.58 4.53
CA SER A 178 7.20 0.14 3.31
C SER A 178 7.06 1.65 3.46
N ILE A 179 6.00 2.11 4.14
CA ILE A 179 5.75 3.53 4.38
C ILE A 179 6.78 4.11 5.35
N HIS A 180 7.19 3.35 6.35
CA HIS A 180 8.05 3.86 7.42
C HIS A 180 9.54 3.52 7.26
N TYR A 181 9.89 2.62 6.33
CA TYR A 181 11.26 2.15 6.08
C TYR A 181 12.29 3.27 5.96
N ASN A 182 13.34 3.20 6.78
CA ASN A 182 14.45 4.16 6.88
C ASN A 182 14.05 5.60 7.20
N LYS A 183 12.83 5.84 7.67
CA LYS A 183 12.38 7.17 8.09
C LYS A 183 12.62 7.37 9.58
N ILE A 184 12.85 8.63 9.94
CA ILE A 184 13.10 9.07 11.32
C ILE A 184 11.84 9.75 11.87
N TYR A 185 11.58 9.48 13.14
CA TYR A 185 10.42 9.97 13.88
C TYR A 185 10.84 10.36 15.30
N LYS A 186 10.07 11.26 15.90
CA LYS A 186 10.14 11.49 17.35
C LYS A 186 9.58 10.28 18.09
N LEU A 187 10.08 10.05 19.30
CA LEU A 187 9.56 9.00 20.19
C LEU A 187 8.04 9.12 20.38
N GLU A 188 7.57 10.32 20.72
CA GLU A 188 6.14 10.62 20.95
C GLU A 188 5.25 10.30 19.73
N ASP A 189 5.78 10.46 18.51
CA ASP A 189 5.05 10.13 17.29
C ASP A 189 4.92 8.61 17.15
N VAL A 190 6.02 7.88 17.38
CA VAL A 190 6.07 6.42 17.27
C VAL A 190 5.16 5.76 18.31
N GLU A 191 5.09 6.30 19.53
CA GLU A 191 4.18 5.82 20.58
C GLU A 191 2.70 5.88 20.19
N LYS A 192 2.34 6.88 19.36
CA LYS A 192 0.98 7.08 18.86
C LYS A 192 0.69 6.29 17.58
N MET A 193 1.70 5.68 16.95
CA MET A 193 1.51 4.94 15.70
C MET A 193 0.88 3.58 15.94
N THR A 194 -0.03 3.21 15.04
CA THR A 194 -0.60 1.87 14.93
C THR A 194 -0.16 1.22 13.63
N ASN A 195 0.12 -0.08 13.67
CA ASN A 195 0.50 -0.84 12.49
C ASN A 195 -0.70 -1.32 11.67
N ASP A 196 -0.44 -2.06 10.59
CA ASP A 196 -1.47 -2.61 9.69
C ASP A 196 -2.50 -3.52 10.41
N PHE A 197 -2.20 -3.98 11.63
CA PHE A 197 -3.05 -4.83 12.46
C PHE A 197 -3.69 -4.08 13.64
N GLY A 198 -3.55 -2.75 13.70
CA GLY A 198 -4.06 -1.92 14.80
C GLY A 198 -3.32 -2.10 16.13
N GLN A 199 -2.13 -2.72 16.12
CA GLN A 199 -1.31 -2.85 17.32
C GLN A 199 -0.39 -1.61 17.45
N PRO A 200 0.06 -1.27 18.68
CA PRO A 200 1.04 -0.21 18.87
C PRO A 200 2.33 -0.50 18.10
N ALA A 201 2.66 0.35 17.13
CA ALA A 201 3.83 0.16 16.28
C ALA A 201 5.15 0.36 17.05
N PHE A 202 5.12 1.15 18.12
CA PHE A 202 6.23 1.26 19.06
C PHE A 202 6.72 -0.12 19.54
N THR A 203 5.80 -0.96 19.98
CA THR A 203 6.11 -2.29 20.52
C THR A 203 6.26 -3.34 19.41
N TYR A 204 5.28 -3.39 18.50
CA TYR A 204 5.13 -4.48 17.53
C TYR A 204 5.66 -4.14 16.12
N CYS A 205 6.18 -2.93 15.90
CA CYS A 205 6.64 -2.47 14.59
C CYS A 205 5.54 -2.73 13.53
N GLY A 206 5.86 -3.44 12.44
CA GLY A 206 4.91 -3.79 11.38
C GLY A 206 3.96 -4.96 11.71
N GLY A 207 3.94 -5.45 12.94
CA GLY A 207 3.03 -6.50 13.43
C GLY A 207 3.66 -7.87 13.56
N TYR A 208 2.83 -8.91 13.46
CA TYR A 208 3.24 -10.31 13.60
C TYR A 208 4.45 -10.66 12.72
N ASN A 209 5.48 -11.28 13.30
CA ASN A 209 6.72 -11.65 12.61
C ASN A 209 7.38 -10.47 11.85
N CYS A 210 7.23 -9.24 12.34
CA CYS A 210 7.96 -8.11 11.78
C CYS A 210 9.45 -8.21 12.13
N ARG A 211 10.30 -8.20 11.10
CA ARG A 211 11.77 -8.23 11.23
C ARG A 211 12.41 -6.84 11.37
N HIS A 212 11.59 -5.79 11.29
CA HIS A 212 12.03 -4.41 11.47
C HIS A 212 12.03 -4.03 12.94
N ARG A 213 12.80 -3.00 13.27
CA ARG A 213 12.95 -2.46 14.61
C ARG A 213 13.12 -0.96 14.57
N TRP A 214 12.81 -0.32 15.70
CA TRP A 214 13.21 1.05 15.96
C TRP A 214 14.67 1.07 16.42
N VAL A 215 15.47 1.92 15.79
CA VAL A 215 16.88 2.13 16.09
C VAL A 215 17.03 3.59 16.55
N PRO A 216 17.66 3.84 17.71
CA PRO A 216 17.87 5.20 18.19
C PRO A 216 18.84 5.92 17.27
N VAL A 217 18.53 7.17 16.96
CA VAL A 217 19.39 8.08 16.20
C VAL A 217 19.43 9.42 16.92
N PHE A 218 20.60 10.02 17.01
CA PHE A 218 20.84 11.25 17.76
C PHE A 218 21.02 12.42 16.79
N GLY A 219 20.32 13.51 17.08
CA GLY A 219 20.38 14.70 16.24
C GLY A 219 19.21 15.64 16.48
N LYS A 220 19.12 16.66 15.63
CA LYS A 220 18.13 17.72 15.77
C LYS A 220 17.08 17.62 14.68
N MET A 221 15.80 17.60 15.06
CA MET A 221 14.69 17.78 14.14
C MET A 221 14.35 19.27 14.01
N GLU A 222 14.52 19.82 12.81
CA GLU A 222 14.00 21.14 12.46
C GLU A 222 12.54 21.01 12.00
N GLU A 223 11.60 21.06 12.95
CA GLU A 223 10.17 20.82 12.73
C GLU A 223 9.55 21.64 11.59
N ALA A 224 9.87 22.94 11.55
CA ALA A 224 9.38 23.85 10.51
C ALA A 224 9.71 23.36 9.09
N ASN A 225 10.80 22.59 8.97
CA ASN A 225 11.32 22.08 7.72
C ASN A 225 11.37 20.55 7.69
N LYS A 226 10.67 19.78 8.55
CA LYS A 226 10.69 18.29 8.56
C LYS A 226 12.07 17.68 8.22
N LEU A 227 13.13 18.30 8.74
CA LEU A 227 14.51 18.03 8.39
C LEU A 227 15.20 17.52 9.64
N PHE A 228 15.68 16.30 9.55
CA PHE A 228 16.52 15.73 10.59
C PHE A 228 18.00 15.98 10.28
N ILE A 229 18.72 16.57 11.22
CA ILE A 229 20.15 16.84 11.11
C ILE A 229 20.88 15.94 12.11
N HIS A 230 21.48 14.88 11.61
CA HIS A 230 22.22 13.91 12.42
C HIS A 230 23.46 14.55 13.05
N GLU A 231 23.82 14.14 14.27
CA GLU A 231 24.97 14.65 15.02
C GLU A 231 26.28 14.55 14.21
N SER A 232 26.51 13.44 13.52
CA SER A 232 27.68 13.25 12.67
C SER A 232 27.83 14.29 11.55
N TRP A 233 26.72 14.82 11.03
CA TRP A 233 26.74 15.89 10.03
C TRP A 233 27.10 17.23 10.68
N GLN A 234 26.57 17.50 11.89
CA GLN A 234 26.87 18.71 12.65
C GLN A 234 28.35 18.79 13.02
N ASN A 235 28.90 17.72 13.60
CA ASN A 235 30.31 17.63 13.96
C ASN A 235 31.21 17.86 12.74
N LYS A 236 30.86 17.25 11.60
CA LYS A 236 31.62 17.44 10.37
C LYS A 236 31.53 18.87 9.82
N LEU A 237 30.36 19.51 9.93
CA LEU A 237 30.20 20.92 9.56
C LEU A 237 31.08 21.82 10.44
N GLU A 238 31.18 21.55 11.74
CA GLU A 238 31.98 22.35 12.68
C GLU A 238 33.47 22.29 12.34
N ASP A 239 33.97 21.09 12.06
CA ASP A 239 35.38 20.81 11.72
C ASP A 239 35.75 21.18 10.28
N ALA A 240 34.76 21.39 9.41
CA ALA A 240 34.98 21.65 7.99
C ALA A 240 35.72 22.97 7.73
N SER A 241 36.56 22.98 6.69
CA SER A 241 37.18 24.20 6.17
C SER A 241 36.12 25.18 5.67
N LYS A 242 36.49 26.46 5.49
CA LYS A 242 35.55 27.49 4.98
C LYS A 242 34.84 27.07 3.68
N ARG A 243 35.60 26.49 2.74
CA ARG A 243 35.05 26.02 1.45
C ARG A 243 34.12 24.82 1.60
N GLU A 244 34.44 23.89 2.50
CA GLU A 244 33.58 22.73 2.78
C GLU A 244 32.30 23.16 3.51
N LYS A 245 32.38 24.10 4.45
CA LYS A 245 31.22 24.70 5.11
C LYS A 245 30.23 25.27 4.09
N GLU A 246 30.72 25.97 3.07
CA GLU A 246 29.86 26.47 1.98
C GLU A 246 29.16 25.34 1.20
N ILE A 247 29.76 24.16 1.10
CA ILE A 247 29.14 22.98 0.45
C ILE A 247 28.07 22.40 1.36
N PHE A 248 28.37 22.15 2.63
CA PHE A 248 27.41 21.66 3.61
C PHE A 248 26.19 22.58 3.75
N LEU A 249 26.40 23.90 3.79
CA LEU A 249 25.29 24.84 3.86
C LEU A 249 24.39 24.76 2.61
N LYS A 250 24.95 24.55 1.42
CA LYS A 250 24.17 24.33 0.19
C LYS A 250 23.39 23.00 0.22
N GLU A 251 23.97 21.96 0.80
CA GLU A 251 23.27 20.67 0.99
C GLU A 251 22.10 20.83 1.96
N LYS A 252 22.32 21.53 3.08
CA LYS A 252 21.27 21.87 4.04
C LYS A 252 20.15 22.68 3.39
N ASP A 253 20.49 23.72 2.63
CA ASP A 253 19.52 24.52 1.88
C ASP A 253 18.71 23.65 0.91
N THR A 254 19.38 22.73 0.21
CA THR A 254 18.73 21.79 -0.71
C THR A 254 17.76 20.86 0.03
N ALA A 255 18.15 20.35 1.20
CA ALA A 255 17.28 19.51 2.04
C ALA A 255 16.07 20.30 2.57
N ILE A 256 16.24 21.56 2.96
CA ILE A 256 15.14 22.45 3.34
C ILE A 256 14.16 22.64 2.16
N GLN A 257 14.67 22.87 0.95
CA GLN A 257 13.82 23.02 -0.24
C GLN A 257 13.04 21.74 -0.56
N LEU A 258 13.67 20.58 -0.43
CA LEU A 258 12.99 19.28 -0.54
C LEU A 258 11.86 19.16 0.48
N SER A 259 12.09 19.56 1.73
CA SER A 259 11.05 19.47 2.73
C SER A 259 9.88 20.42 2.52
N LYS A 260 10.13 21.61 1.96
CA LYS A 260 9.06 22.52 1.54
C LYS A 260 8.13 21.90 0.48
N LEU A 261 8.60 20.91 -0.27
CA LEU A 261 7.77 20.11 -1.19
C LEU A 261 6.99 18.99 -0.49
N GLY A 262 7.13 18.84 0.82
CA GLY A 262 6.43 17.88 1.66
C GLY A 262 7.21 16.62 2.01
N TYR A 263 8.47 16.49 1.55
CA TYR A 263 9.28 15.30 1.83
C TYR A 263 9.95 15.35 3.21
N LYS A 264 10.08 14.20 3.85
CA LYS A 264 10.97 14.02 5.00
C LYS A 264 12.41 13.96 4.53
N THR A 265 13.26 14.78 5.12
CA THR A 265 14.67 14.91 4.72
C THR A 265 15.59 14.66 5.89
N GLU A 266 16.74 14.08 5.61
CA GLU A 266 17.78 13.82 6.59
C GLU A 266 19.15 14.19 6.02
N LEU A 267 19.98 14.82 6.86
CA LEU A 267 21.41 15.03 6.64
C LEU A 267 22.19 14.10 7.56
N ASN A 268 22.91 13.12 6.98
CA ASN A 268 23.62 12.11 7.77
C ASN A 268 24.87 11.60 7.05
N TYR A 269 26.04 11.93 7.62
CA TYR A 269 27.32 11.62 7.00
C TYR A 269 27.80 10.18 7.27
N GLU A 270 27.28 9.50 8.29
CA GLU A 270 27.72 8.15 8.66
C GLU A 270 27.25 7.09 7.66
N LEU A 271 26.09 7.31 7.03
CA LEU A 271 25.57 6.39 6.03
C LEU A 271 26.43 6.29 4.77
N ARG A 272 27.33 7.26 4.53
CA ARG A 272 28.31 7.19 3.45
C ARG A 272 29.14 5.91 3.52
N LYS A 273 29.58 5.53 4.73
CA LYS A 273 30.44 4.35 4.98
C LYS A 273 29.71 3.05 4.71
N MET A 274 28.41 2.98 5.04
CA MET A 274 27.64 1.75 4.98
C MET A 274 27.23 1.38 3.55
N TYR A 275 27.07 2.37 2.66
CA TYR A 275 26.54 2.14 1.32
C TYR A 275 27.52 2.45 0.19
N ASN A 276 28.73 2.92 0.49
CA ASN A 276 29.74 3.33 -0.49
C ASN A 276 29.19 4.31 -1.54
N LYS A 277 28.37 5.28 -1.09
CA LYS A 277 27.70 6.26 -1.93
C LYS A 277 28.03 7.67 -1.47
N ASP A 278 28.36 8.55 -2.40
CA ASP A 278 28.59 9.98 -2.18
C ASP A 278 27.27 10.74 -2.02
N THR A 279 26.53 10.45 -0.95
CA THR A 279 25.23 11.07 -0.70
C THR A 279 25.11 11.51 0.74
N ASP A 280 24.99 12.82 0.95
CA ASP A 280 24.84 13.44 2.27
C ASP A 280 23.38 13.75 2.61
N ILE A 281 22.48 13.66 1.62
CA ILE A 281 21.03 13.91 1.76
C ILE A 281 20.25 12.60 1.58
N ILE A 282 19.31 12.35 2.50
CA ILE A 282 18.37 11.24 2.46
C ILE A 282 16.96 11.85 2.35
N VAL A 283 16.15 11.33 1.42
CA VAL A 283 14.79 11.80 1.16
C VAL A 283 13.86 10.61 1.24
N GLU A 284 12.88 10.69 2.16
CA GLU A 284 11.93 9.59 2.44
C GLU A 284 12.63 8.26 2.76
N GLY A 285 13.74 8.30 3.50
CA GLY A 285 14.54 7.11 3.85
C GLY A 285 15.35 6.52 2.70
N LYS A 286 15.40 7.22 1.55
CA LYS A 286 16.14 6.79 0.36
C LYS A 286 17.30 7.74 0.04
N TYR A 287 18.39 7.17 -0.47
CA TYR A 287 19.58 7.94 -0.85
C TYR A 287 19.28 8.95 -1.93
N THR A 288 19.88 10.13 -1.78
CA THR A 288 19.71 11.22 -2.72
C THR A 288 21.05 11.70 -3.21
N GLN A 289 21.21 11.74 -4.53
CA GLN A 289 22.45 12.20 -5.15
C GLN A 289 22.25 13.52 -5.85
N LEU A 290 23.11 14.49 -5.50
CA LEU A 290 23.20 15.77 -6.17
C LEU A 290 24.08 15.66 -7.41
N LYS A 291 23.60 16.17 -8.54
CA LYS A 291 24.28 16.15 -9.85
C LYS A 291 24.38 17.57 -10.38
N HIS A 292 25.57 17.92 -10.86
CA HIS A 292 25.86 19.21 -11.48
C HIS A 292 26.25 19.00 -12.95
N PRO A 293 25.31 18.59 -13.83
CA PRO A 293 25.64 18.38 -15.23
C PRO A 293 26.02 19.69 -15.92
N ASN A 294 26.81 19.60 -16.99
CA ASN A 294 27.05 20.76 -17.85
C ASN A 294 25.75 21.17 -18.56
N GLU A 295 25.23 22.33 -18.16
CA GLU A 295 23.87 22.82 -18.36
C GLU A 295 23.46 22.98 -19.83
N LYS A 296 24.43 23.22 -20.72
CA LYS A 296 24.17 23.44 -22.14
C LYS A 296 24.00 22.13 -22.93
N SER A 297 24.22 20.98 -22.29
CA SER A 297 24.25 19.69 -22.99
C SER A 297 23.18 18.72 -22.48
N ASN A 298 22.32 18.25 -23.39
CA ASN A 298 21.42 17.12 -23.12
C ASN A 298 22.21 15.88 -22.66
N ARG A 299 23.44 15.72 -23.16
CA ARG A 299 24.37 14.66 -22.74
C ARG A 299 24.66 14.72 -21.23
N GLY A 300 24.78 15.91 -20.65
CA GLY A 300 24.99 16.09 -19.21
C GLY A 300 23.82 15.55 -18.38
N ILE A 301 22.59 15.90 -18.76
CA ILE A 301 21.38 15.42 -18.08
C ILE A 301 21.25 13.89 -18.24
N LYS A 302 21.47 13.35 -19.43
CA LYS A 302 21.46 11.91 -19.68
C LYS A 302 22.44 11.15 -18.79
N ASN A 303 23.65 11.69 -18.61
CA ASN A 303 24.67 11.10 -17.75
C ASN A 303 24.29 11.16 -16.26
N ALA A 304 23.58 12.22 -15.85
CA ALA A 304 23.04 12.33 -14.49
C ALA A 304 21.93 11.30 -14.22
N LEU A 305 21.14 10.95 -15.25
CA LEU A 305 20.05 9.97 -15.21
C LEU A 305 20.53 8.53 -15.46
N ASN A 306 21.48 8.06 -14.66
CA ASN A 306 21.97 6.68 -14.75
C ASN A 306 21.17 5.76 -13.79
N PRO A 307 20.63 4.61 -14.24
CA PRO A 307 19.86 3.70 -13.38
C PRO A 307 20.62 3.17 -12.16
N LYS A 308 21.97 3.10 -12.26
CA LYS A 308 22.85 2.68 -11.16
C LYS A 308 23.03 3.74 -10.07
N GLN A 309 22.49 4.95 -10.26
CA GLN A 309 22.60 6.03 -9.28
C GLN A 309 21.63 5.82 -8.11
N ALA A 310 21.65 6.78 -7.18
CA ALA A 310 20.75 6.81 -6.03
C ALA A 310 19.26 6.79 -6.44
N ASP A 311 18.38 6.52 -5.47
CA ASP A 311 16.94 6.41 -5.74
C ASP A 311 16.30 7.77 -6.00
N ASN A 312 16.82 8.79 -5.34
CA ASN A 312 16.48 10.17 -5.61
C ASN A 312 17.67 10.84 -6.31
N ILE A 313 17.42 11.56 -7.39
CA ILE A 313 18.43 12.29 -8.16
C ILE A 313 18.03 13.76 -8.19
N ILE A 314 18.88 14.63 -7.66
CA ILE A 314 18.69 16.08 -7.77
C ILE A 314 19.64 16.59 -8.84
N ILE A 315 19.07 17.16 -9.91
CA ILE A 315 19.83 17.78 -10.99
C ILE A 315 19.84 19.28 -10.76
N GLN A 316 21.02 19.81 -10.40
CA GLN A 316 21.23 21.23 -10.20
C GLN A 316 21.71 21.89 -11.49
N ILE A 317 20.96 22.88 -11.96
CA ILE A 317 21.22 23.62 -13.20
C ILE A 317 21.05 25.12 -12.95
N ALA A 318 21.78 25.98 -13.66
CA ALA A 318 21.65 27.43 -13.50
C ALA A 318 20.27 27.89 -13.92
N ASN A 319 19.86 27.55 -15.15
CA ASN A 319 18.57 27.94 -15.72
C ASN A 319 17.53 26.84 -15.48
N ASP A 320 16.36 26.97 -16.13
CA ASP A 320 15.37 25.90 -16.14
C ASP A 320 15.66 24.88 -17.25
N ILE A 321 15.08 23.69 -17.16
CA ILE A 321 15.17 22.69 -18.23
C ILE A 321 14.29 23.06 -19.42
N ASP A 322 14.77 22.76 -20.64
CA ASP A 322 13.94 22.88 -21.85
C ASP A 322 12.97 21.67 -22.00
N THR A 323 12.08 21.75 -22.99
CA THR A 323 11.08 20.70 -23.26
C THR A 323 11.72 19.34 -23.60
N LYS A 324 12.86 19.34 -24.30
CA LYS A 324 13.55 18.11 -24.70
C LYS A 324 14.17 17.42 -23.48
N GLN A 325 14.81 18.19 -22.62
CA GLN A 325 15.38 17.73 -21.35
C GLN A 325 14.29 17.20 -20.41
N ALA A 326 13.16 17.90 -20.31
CA ALA A 326 12.01 17.44 -19.53
C ALA A 326 11.46 16.09 -20.04
N ASN A 327 11.36 15.92 -21.36
CA ASN A 327 10.91 14.66 -21.97
C ASN A 327 11.90 13.52 -21.73
N GLU A 328 13.20 13.79 -21.72
CA GLU A 328 14.24 12.80 -21.39
C GLU A 328 14.12 12.32 -19.95
N ILE A 329 13.93 13.23 -18.99
CA ILE A 329 13.71 12.91 -17.58
C ILE A 329 12.42 12.07 -17.40
N LYS A 330 11.31 12.48 -18.00
CA LYS A 330 10.05 11.72 -17.94
C LYS A 330 10.18 10.32 -18.52
N SER A 331 10.91 10.18 -19.64
CA SER A 331 11.20 8.88 -20.24
C SER A 331 12.08 7.99 -19.35
N PHE A 332 12.99 8.58 -18.57
CA PHE A 332 13.76 7.87 -17.56
C PHE A 332 12.86 7.40 -16.40
N ILE A 333 12.04 8.29 -15.82
CA ILE A 333 11.13 7.95 -14.71
C ILE A 333 10.16 6.84 -15.11
N ARG A 334 9.59 6.92 -16.31
CA ARG A 334 8.69 5.85 -16.83
C ARG A 334 9.37 4.49 -16.93
N ARG A 335 10.68 4.45 -17.19
CA ARG A 335 11.47 3.20 -17.25
C ARG A 335 11.96 2.73 -15.88
N HIS A 336 12.00 3.63 -14.89
CA HIS A 336 12.51 3.41 -13.55
C HIS A 336 11.54 4.01 -12.52
N PRO A 337 10.34 3.41 -12.37
CA PRO A 337 9.27 3.96 -11.54
C PRO A 337 9.62 4.07 -10.04
N GLU A 338 10.66 3.37 -9.60
CA GLU A 338 11.20 3.45 -8.25
C GLU A 338 12.04 4.71 -7.99
N LYS A 339 12.49 5.39 -9.06
CA LYS A 339 13.36 6.56 -9.01
C LYS A 339 12.56 7.86 -8.99
N LYS A 340 13.08 8.86 -8.26
CA LYS A 340 12.57 10.23 -8.27
C LYS A 340 13.63 11.18 -8.81
N VAL A 341 13.21 12.12 -9.64
CA VAL A 341 14.11 13.14 -10.20
C VAL A 341 13.60 14.52 -9.85
N PHE A 342 14.49 15.31 -9.25
CA PHE A 342 14.25 16.70 -8.88
C PHE A 342 15.11 17.61 -9.74
N ILE A 343 14.56 18.75 -10.14
CA ILE A 343 15.29 19.84 -10.78
C ILE A 343 15.43 20.97 -9.79
N PHE A 344 16.67 21.36 -9.52
CA PHE A 344 16.98 22.56 -8.76
C PHE A 344 17.52 23.64 -9.71
N SER A 345 16.68 24.63 -10.02
CA SER A 345 17.07 25.79 -10.82
C SER A 345 17.70 26.85 -9.91
N ARG A 346 19.01 27.09 -10.08
CA ARG A 346 19.74 28.08 -9.25
C ARG A 346 19.25 29.51 -9.51
N PHE A 347 18.92 29.84 -10.76
CA PHE A 347 18.41 31.15 -11.14
C PHE A 347 17.07 31.46 -10.48
N LYS A 348 16.16 30.47 -10.45
CA LYS A 348 14.85 30.62 -9.79
C LYS A 348 14.89 30.34 -8.30
N ASN A 349 16.01 29.84 -7.78
CA ASN A 349 16.16 29.27 -6.45
C ASN A 349 14.99 28.32 -6.10
N GLN A 350 14.59 27.49 -7.06
CA GLN A 350 13.39 26.67 -6.97
C GLN A 350 13.72 25.21 -7.23
N LEU A 351 13.26 24.36 -6.32
CA LEU A 351 13.27 22.91 -6.47
C LEU A 351 11.89 22.43 -6.93
N ARG A 352 11.85 21.50 -7.89
CA ARG A 352 10.61 20.83 -8.30
C ARG A 352 10.85 19.36 -8.64
N GLU A 353 9.89 18.51 -8.30
CA GLU A 353 9.85 17.12 -8.77
C GLU A 353 9.35 17.08 -10.21
N ILE A 354 10.00 16.27 -11.05
CA ILE A 354 9.48 15.92 -12.38
C ILE A 354 8.70 14.62 -12.23
N LYS A 355 7.45 14.60 -12.70
CA LYS A 355 6.56 13.43 -12.69
C LYS A 355 6.38 12.88 -14.10
#